data_AF-A0AAW4PCU4-F1
#
_entry.id   AF-A0AAW4PCU4-F1
#
_cell.length_a   1.000
_cell.length_b   1.000
_cell.length_c   1.000
_cell.angle_alpha   90.00
_cell.angle_beta   90.00
_cell.angle_gamma   90.00
#
_symmetry.space_group_name_H-M   'P 1'
#
loop_
_entity.id
_entity.type
_entity.pdbx_description
1 polymer ?
#
loop_
_entity_poly.entity_id
_entity_poly.type
_entity_poly.pdbx_seq_one_letter_code
_entity_poly.pdbx_strand_id
1 'polypeptide(L)'
;MRADPRCPHCSGKVSATATWCMHCGADFSVPTDASGGQFAGEASMADLESALEAGDVDGVTRVFRRRADGSRLVGVALGVVALVTLPIVAPEGMTWAYLAAVVAIGAYAARQPSADDAIRDGGTALAVTPILLWLVAAIVGGFTGVSALDLVGPTLYAGVVLFAVRRLT
;
A
#
# COMPACT_ATOMS: atom_id res chain seq x y z
N MET A 1 25.27 -13.87 22.43
CA MET A 1 24.35 -14.16 23.56
C MET A 1 23.02 -13.49 23.22
N ARG A 2 21.90 -14.24 23.15
CA ARG A 2 20.56 -13.65 22.89
C ARG A 2 20.08 -12.95 24.17
N ALA A 3 19.51 -11.76 24.03
CA ALA A 3 18.90 -11.05 25.13
C ALA A 3 17.61 -11.77 25.57
N ASP A 4 17.36 -11.87 26.88
CA ASP A 4 16.15 -12.48 27.39
C ASP A 4 14.92 -11.59 27.13
N PRO A 5 13.75 -12.16 26.78
CA PRO A 5 12.54 -11.39 26.50
C PRO A 5 12.05 -10.63 27.73
N ARG A 6 11.40 -9.50 27.48
CA ARG A 6 10.91 -8.55 28.49
C ARG A 6 9.41 -8.33 28.31
N CYS A 7 8.67 -8.24 29.42
CA CYS A 7 7.25 -7.93 29.39
C CYS A 7 7.02 -6.50 28.85
N PRO A 8 6.14 -6.28 27.87
CA PRO A 8 5.88 -4.96 27.31
C PRO A 8 5.17 -4.01 28.28
N HIS A 9 4.48 -4.54 29.31
CA HIS A 9 3.76 -3.73 30.30
C HIS A 9 4.63 -3.27 31.45
N CYS A 10 5.57 -4.10 31.91
CA CYS A 10 6.32 -3.83 33.15
C CYS A 10 7.83 -3.98 33.01
N SER A 11 8.35 -4.30 31.82
CA SER A 11 9.79 -4.53 31.54
C SER A 11 10.47 -5.65 32.37
N GLY A 12 9.67 -6.45 33.08
CA GLY A 12 10.14 -7.61 33.83
C GLY A 12 10.68 -8.70 32.90
N LYS A 13 11.62 -9.50 33.39
CA LYS A 13 12.20 -10.62 32.63
C LYS A 13 11.16 -11.73 32.49
N VAL A 14 10.97 -12.24 31.28
CA VAL A 14 10.01 -13.33 31.01
C VAL A 14 10.66 -14.43 30.15
N SER A 15 10.09 -15.63 30.19
CA SER A 15 10.50 -16.74 29.31
C SER A 15 10.02 -16.48 27.88
N ALA A 16 10.79 -16.93 26.89
CA ALA A 16 10.43 -16.78 25.47
C ALA A 16 9.11 -17.47 25.10
N THR A 17 8.71 -18.48 25.87
CA THR A 17 7.46 -19.24 25.66
C THR A 17 6.37 -18.89 26.68
N ALA A 18 6.53 -17.79 27.43
CA ALA A 18 5.53 -17.38 28.40
C ALA A 18 4.27 -16.89 27.68
N THR A 19 3.10 -17.32 28.17
CA THR A 19 1.77 -16.82 27.75
C THR A 19 1.21 -15.78 28.72
N TRP A 20 1.88 -15.53 29.85
CA TRP A 20 1.49 -14.53 30.85
C TRP A 20 2.71 -14.00 31.63
N CYS A 21 2.59 -12.82 32.24
CA CYS A 21 3.66 -12.18 33.00
C CYS A 21 3.53 -12.39 34.52
N MET A 22 4.50 -13.07 35.14
CA MET A 22 4.57 -13.26 36.60
C MET A 22 4.82 -11.97 37.41
N HIS A 23 5.22 -10.87 36.77
CA HIS A 23 5.51 -9.61 37.47
C HIS A 23 4.31 -8.68 37.58
N CYS A 24 3.48 -8.60 36.54
CA CYS A 24 2.35 -7.66 36.48
C CYS A 24 0.99 -8.33 36.23
N GLY A 25 0.95 -9.66 36.03
CA GLY A 25 -0.27 -10.42 35.82
C GLY A 25 -0.94 -10.21 34.46
N ALA A 26 -0.25 -9.59 33.49
CA ALA A 26 -0.79 -9.40 32.15
C ALA A 26 -0.65 -10.69 31.32
N ASP A 27 -1.73 -11.07 30.62
CA ASP A 27 -1.71 -12.14 29.63
C ASP A 27 -1.12 -11.66 28.30
N PHE A 28 -0.38 -12.52 27.63
CA PHE A 28 0.17 -12.24 26.31
C PHE A 28 -0.74 -12.85 25.23
N SER A 29 -1.23 -12.02 24.31
CA SER A 29 -2.03 -12.46 23.17
C SER A 29 -1.22 -13.22 22.11
N VAL A 30 0.12 -13.17 22.20
CA VAL A 30 1.09 -13.88 21.35
C VAL A 30 2.35 -14.21 22.18
N PRO A 31 3.05 -15.32 21.90
CA PRO A 31 4.29 -15.67 22.60
C PRO A 31 5.29 -14.51 22.55
N THR A 32 5.81 -14.11 23.70
CA THR A 32 6.80 -13.02 23.78
C THR A 32 8.17 -13.62 23.46
N ASP A 33 8.46 -13.79 22.17
CA ASP A 33 9.77 -14.26 21.74
C ASP A 33 10.87 -13.27 22.17
N ALA A 34 12.07 -13.79 22.45
CA ALA A 34 13.28 -13.01 22.76
C ALA A 34 13.68 -12.01 21.64
N SER A 35 13.03 -12.12 20.48
CA SER A 35 13.11 -11.22 19.33
C SER A 35 12.07 -10.08 19.36
N GLY A 36 11.21 -10.00 20.40
CA GLY A 36 10.13 -9.01 20.53
C GLY A 36 10.56 -7.54 20.66
N GLY A 37 11.87 -7.26 20.57
CA GLY A 37 12.43 -5.91 20.50
C GLY A 37 13.22 -5.60 19.23
N GLN A 38 13.39 -6.57 18.31
CA GLN A 38 14.08 -6.36 17.04
C GLN A 38 13.08 -6.44 15.88
N PHE A 39 12.52 -5.26 15.60
CA PHE A 39 12.06 -4.85 14.27
C PHE A 39 11.15 -5.84 13.54
N ALA A 40 9.84 -5.76 13.81
CA ALA A 40 8.81 -6.12 12.83
C ALA A 40 9.00 -5.40 11.46
N GLY A 41 9.89 -4.39 11.40
CA GLY A 41 10.36 -3.74 10.18
C GLY A 41 11.47 -4.47 9.41
N GLU A 42 12.46 -5.10 10.06
CA GLU A 42 13.63 -5.68 9.37
C GLU A 42 13.32 -7.07 8.83
N ALA A 43 12.63 -7.91 9.62
CA ALA A 43 12.15 -9.20 9.14
C ALA A 43 11.11 -9.04 8.02
N SER A 44 10.21 -8.04 8.12
CA SER A 44 9.25 -7.80 7.03
C SER A 44 9.88 -7.16 5.80
N MET A 45 10.96 -6.39 5.92
CA MET A 45 11.73 -5.89 4.77
C MET A 45 12.48 -7.02 4.07
N ALA A 46 13.09 -7.95 4.82
CA ALA A 46 13.73 -9.13 4.24
C ALA A 46 12.73 -10.07 3.54
N ASP A 47 11.55 -10.27 4.15
CA ASP A 47 10.46 -11.03 3.52
C ASP A 47 9.90 -10.31 2.28
N LEU A 48 9.83 -8.97 2.30
CA LEU A 48 9.41 -8.17 1.16
C LEU A 48 10.45 -8.23 0.03
N GLU A 49 11.73 -8.08 0.35
CA GLU A 49 12.84 -8.11 -0.61
C GLU A 49 12.96 -9.49 -1.26
N SER A 50 12.87 -10.56 -0.48
CA SER A 50 12.84 -11.94 -1.02
C SER A 50 11.61 -12.20 -1.89
N ALA A 51 10.43 -11.67 -1.53
CA ALA A 51 9.23 -11.78 -2.35
C ALA A 51 9.37 -10.97 -3.65
N LEU A 52 9.99 -9.79 -3.62
CA LEU A 52 10.31 -9.01 -4.83
C LEU A 52 11.31 -9.72 -5.73
N GLU A 53 12.39 -10.28 -5.17
CA GLU A 53 13.39 -11.07 -5.92
C GLU A 53 12.77 -12.32 -6.55
N ALA A 54 11.86 -12.98 -5.83
CA ALA A 54 11.14 -14.15 -6.33
C ALA A 54 10.00 -13.79 -7.31
N GLY A 55 9.64 -12.51 -7.45
CA GLY A 55 8.46 -12.07 -8.21
C GLY A 55 7.13 -12.53 -7.60
N ASP A 56 7.11 -12.86 -6.31
CA ASP A 56 5.95 -13.35 -5.57
C ASP A 56 5.07 -12.21 -5.06
N VAL A 57 4.17 -11.74 -5.93
CA VAL A 57 3.18 -10.71 -5.62
C VAL A 57 2.22 -11.10 -4.48
N ASP A 58 1.97 -12.40 -4.30
CA ASP A 58 1.11 -12.93 -3.23
C ASP A 58 1.86 -12.92 -1.89
N GLY A 59 3.18 -13.14 -1.92
CA GLY A 59 4.07 -12.96 -0.77
C GLY A 59 4.12 -11.51 -0.30
N VAL A 60 4.28 -10.56 -1.22
CA VAL A 60 4.29 -9.11 -0.94
C VAL A 60 2.99 -8.65 -0.27
N THR A 61 1.83 -9.05 -0.82
CA THR A 61 0.52 -8.70 -0.25
C THR A 61 0.31 -9.33 1.13
N ARG A 62 0.77 -10.57 1.34
CA ARG A 62 0.71 -11.24 2.64
C ARG A 62 1.52 -10.51 3.71
N VAL A 63 2.69 -9.98 3.37
CA VAL A 63 3.51 -9.14 4.27
C VAL A 63 2.75 -7.87 4.66
N PHE A 64 2.10 -7.19 3.72
CA PHE A 64 1.30 -6.00 4.01
C PHE A 64 0.09 -6.30 4.91
N ARG A 65 -0.62 -7.42 4.69
CA ARG A 65 -1.76 -7.83 5.52
C ARG A 65 -1.39 -8.13 6.98
N ARG A 66 -0.17 -8.62 7.24
CA ARG A 66 0.29 -8.93 8.61
C ARG A 66 0.66 -7.70 9.43
N ARG A 67 0.84 -6.53 8.81
CA ARG A 67 1.33 -5.33 9.47
C ARG A 67 0.15 -4.46 9.93
N ALA A 68 0.23 -3.94 11.16
CA ALA A 68 -0.78 -3.04 11.71
C ALA A 68 -0.96 -1.73 10.89
N ASP A 69 0.09 -1.30 10.16
CA ASP A 69 0.08 -0.15 9.24
C ASP A 69 -0.08 -0.56 7.76
N GLY A 70 -0.64 -1.75 7.46
CA GLY A 70 -0.70 -2.30 6.10
C GLY A 70 -1.31 -1.36 5.06
N SER A 71 -2.39 -0.65 5.39
CA SER A 71 -3.05 0.30 4.47
C SER A 71 -2.16 1.50 4.12
N ARG A 72 -1.33 2.00 5.05
CA ARG A 72 -0.39 3.10 4.79
C ARG A 72 0.70 2.69 3.80
N LEU A 73 1.24 1.48 3.95
CA LEU A 73 2.24 0.96 3.01
C LEU A 73 1.65 0.74 1.62
N VAL A 74 0.44 0.20 1.53
CA VAL A 74 -0.30 0.08 0.27
C VAL A 74 -0.52 1.45 -0.37
N GLY A 75 -0.90 2.46 0.41
CA GLY A 75 -1.08 3.83 -0.08
C GLY A 75 0.20 4.43 -0.64
N VAL A 76 1.34 4.24 0.03
CA VAL A 76 2.65 4.69 -0.49
C VAL A 76 3.01 3.93 -1.77
N ALA A 77 2.84 2.61 -1.80
CA ALA A 77 3.12 1.80 -2.98
C ALA A 77 2.25 2.21 -4.18
N LEU A 78 0.94 2.42 -3.97
CA LEU A 78 0.02 2.92 -4.99
C LEU A 78 0.40 4.32 -5.47
N GLY A 79 0.84 5.20 -4.57
CA GLY A 79 1.35 6.52 -4.93
C GLY A 79 2.57 6.44 -5.85
N VAL A 80 3.52 5.56 -5.54
CA VAL A 80 4.70 5.32 -6.41
C VAL A 80 4.30 4.74 -7.75
N VAL A 81 3.39 3.75 -7.78
CA VAL A 81 2.88 3.19 -9.03
C VAL A 81 2.22 4.29 -9.86
N ALA A 82 1.31 5.07 -9.27
CA ALA A 82 0.66 6.20 -9.94
C ALA A 82 1.68 7.20 -10.51
N LEU A 83 2.75 7.47 -9.77
CA LEU A 83 3.80 8.40 -10.17
C LEU A 83 4.58 7.92 -11.40
N VAL A 84 4.72 6.60 -11.58
CA VAL A 84 5.43 6.03 -12.72
C VAL A 84 4.51 5.82 -13.92
N THR A 85 3.25 5.44 -13.68
CA THR A 85 2.35 5.00 -14.76
C THR A 85 1.46 6.10 -15.33
N LEU A 86 0.98 7.04 -14.51
CA LEU A 86 0.08 8.11 -14.99
C LEU A 86 0.72 9.02 -16.06
N PRO A 87 2.03 9.37 -16.03
CA PRO A 87 2.62 10.22 -17.06
C PRO A 87 2.50 9.64 -18.49
N ILE A 88 2.36 8.32 -18.62
CA ILE A 88 2.22 7.64 -19.91
C ILE A 88 0.84 7.92 -20.54
N VAL A 89 -0.17 8.19 -19.71
CA VAL A 89 -1.58 8.21 -20.09
C VAL A 89 -2.22 9.59 -19.85
N ALA A 90 -1.52 10.48 -19.14
CA ALA A 90 -1.97 11.81 -18.81
C ALA A 90 -1.78 12.80 -19.97
N PRO A 91 -2.65 13.81 -20.09
CA PRO A 91 -2.51 14.87 -21.08
C PRO A 91 -1.30 15.78 -20.78
N GLU A 92 -0.68 16.30 -21.84
CA GLU A 92 0.47 17.21 -21.74
C GLU A 92 0.09 18.53 -21.03
N GLY A 93 1.06 19.14 -20.34
CA GLY A 93 0.88 20.45 -19.68
C GLY A 93 0.11 20.42 -18.34
N MET A 94 -0.34 19.25 -17.87
CA MET A 94 -1.08 19.10 -16.60
C MET A 94 -0.28 18.43 -15.47
N THR A 95 0.99 18.79 -15.32
CA THR A 95 1.87 18.22 -14.29
C THR A 95 1.34 18.44 -12.86
N TRP A 96 0.77 19.61 -12.57
CA TRP A 96 0.22 19.92 -11.25
C TRP A 96 -1.00 19.05 -10.90
N ALA A 97 -1.90 18.82 -11.87
CA ALA A 97 -3.13 18.03 -11.67
C ALA A 97 -2.78 16.54 -11.49
N TYR A 98 -1.81 16.07 -12.26
CA TYR A 98 -1.24 14.74 -12.10
C TYR A 98 -0.62 14.54 -10.72
N LEU A 99 0.25 15.45 -10.26
CA LEU A 99 0.87 15.34 -8.93
C LEU A 99 -0.17 15.38 -7.81
N ALA A 100 -1.18 16.25 -7.95
CA ALA A 100 -2.31 16.28 -7.02
C ALA A 100 -3.07 14.94 -7.00
N ALA A 101 -3.30 14.33 -8.16
CA ALA A 101 -3.95 13.03 -8.26
C ALA A 101 -3.11 11.90 -7.61
N VAL A 102 -1.80 11.86 -7.84
CA VAL A 102 -0.89 10.89 -7.20
C VAL A 102 -0.97 10.99 -5.69
N VAL A 103 -0.85 12.20 -5.15
CA VAL A 103 -0.93 12.43 -3.69
C VAL A 103 -2.31 12.07 -3.16
N ALA A 104 -3.38 12.43 -3.88
CA ALA A 104 -4.75 12.12 -3.48
C ALA A 104 -5.00 10.61 -3.44
N ILE A 105 -4.57 9.84 -4.44
CA ILE A 105 -4.71 8.38 -4.47
C ILE A 105 -3.95 7.76 -3.30
N GLY A 106 -2.69 8.14 -3.11
CA GLY A 106 -1.86 7.60 -2.02
C GLY A 106 -2.44 7.91 -0.64
N ALA A 107 -2.89 9.15 -0.43
CA ALA A 107 -3.52 9.57 0.82
C ALA A 107 -4.89 8.92 1.06
N TYR A 108 -5.67 8.72 0.00
CA TYR A 108 -6.98 8.06 0.07
C TYR A 108 -6.82 6.58 0.45
N ALA A 109 -5.94 5.85 -0.23
CA ALA A 109 -5.65 4.46 0.08
C ALA A 109 -5.04 4.29 1.49
N ALA A 110 -4.16 5.19 1.92
CA ALA A 110 -3.54 5.15 3.25
C ALA A 110 -4.52 5.37 4.42
N ARG A 111 -5.71 5.91 4.15
CA ARG A 111 -6.76 6.14 5.16
C ARG A 111 -7.71 4.97 5.33
N GLN A 112 -7.58 3.93 4.51
CA GLN A 112 -8.48 2.79 4.56
C GLN A 112 -8.25 1.91 5.79
N PRO A 113 -9.32 1.25 6.30
CA PRO A 113 -9.27 0.48 7.54
C PRO A 113 -8.49 -0.83 7.41
N SER A 114 -8.33 -1.34 6.18
CA SER A 114 -7.61 -2.58 5.90
C SER A 114 -6.74 -2.45 4.64
N ALA A 115 -5.75 -3.34 4.51
CA ALA A 115 -4.91 -3.41 3.31
C ALA A 115 -5.72 -3.84 2.06
N ASP A 116 -6.73 -4.69 2.23
CA ASP A 116 -7.57 -5.16 1.13
C ASP A 116 -8.48 -4.06 0.60
N ASP A 117 -9.08 -3.27 1.51
CA ASP A 117 -9.85 -2.09 1.14
C ASP A 117 -8.95 -1.03 0.49
N ALA A 118 -7.72 -0.87 0.97
CA ALA A 118 -6.74 0.02 0.36
C ALA A 118 -6.38 -0.38 -1.08
N ILE A 119 -6.18 -1.67 -1.35
CA ILE A 119 -5.89 -2.19 -2.70
C ILE A 119 -7.12 -2.01 -3.60
N ARG A 120 -8.31 -2.38 -3.09
CA ARG A 120 -9.56 -2.32 -3.85
C ARG A 120 -9.96 -0.88 -4.19
N ASP A 121 -10.09 -0.04 -3.18
CA ASP A 121 -10.60 1.32 -3.33
C ASP A 121 -9.52 2.27 -3.86
N GLY A 122 -8.26 2.08 -3.46
CA GLY A 122 -7.13 2.81 -4.02
C GLY A 122 -6.85 2.44 -5.48
N GLY A 123 -6.93 1.15 -5.82
CA GLY A 123 -6.76 0.66 -7.19
C GLY A 123 -7.89 1.12 -8.12
N THR A 124 -9.14 1.14 -7.65
CA THR A 124 -10.26 1.71 -8.43
C THR A 124 -10.12 3.20 -8.63
N ALA A 125 -9.69 3.96 -7.61
CA ALA A 125 -9.39 5.38 -7.77
C ALA A 125 -8.30 5.61 -8.84
N LEU A 126 -7.23 4.80 -8.79
CA LEU A 126 -6.13 4.85 -9.75
C LEU A 126 -6.58 4.50 -11.18
N ALA A 127 -7.54 3.59 -11.34
CA ALA A 127 -8.10 3.24 -12.65
C ALA A 127 -8.94 4.38 -13.28
N VAL A 128 -9.69 5.12 -12.46
CA VAL A 128 -10.56 6.22 -12.96
C VAL A 128 -9.78 7.52 -13.18
N THR A 129 -8.65 7.68 -12.50
CA THR A 129 -7.83 8.92 -12.51
C THR A 129 -7.46 9.43 -13.91
N PRO A 130 -6.96 8.61 -14.87
CA PRO A 130 -6.58 9.13 -16.17
C PRO A 130 -7.75 9.73 -16.95
N ILE A 131 -8.94 9.13 -16.82
CA ILE A 131 -10.18 9.63 -17.45
C ILE A 131 -10.55 10.99 -16.83
N LEU A 132 -10.43 11.11 -15.50
CA LEU A 132 -10.64 12.37 -14.78
C LEU A 132 -9.65 13.45 -15.22
N LEU A 133 -8.37 13.12 -15.39
CA LEU A 133 -7.35 14.05 -15.86
C LEU A 133 -7.66 14.58 -17.27
N TRP A 134 -8.10 13.71 -18.18
CA TRP A 134 -8.55 14.12 -19.52
C TRP A 134 -9.79 15.02 -19.47
N LEU A 135 -10.73 14.76 -18.56
CA LEU A 135 -11.89 15.61 -18.36
C LEU A 135 -11.50 17.00 -17.82
N VAL A 136 -10.56 17.05 -16.87
CA VAL A 136 -10.01 18.32 -16.36
C VAL A 136 -9.27 19.07 -17.48
N ALA A 137 -8.50 18.36 -18.32
CA ALA A 137 -7.85 18.93 -19.49
C ALA A 137 -8.84 19.55 -20.47
N ALA A 138 -9.94 18.87 -20.76
CA ALA A 138 -11.00 19.38 -21.62
C ALA A 138 -11.65 20.66 -21.06
N ILE A 139 -11.84 20.74 -19.74
CA ILE A 139 -12.44 21.90 -19.08
C ILE A 139 -11.48 23.10 -19.09
N VAL A 140 -10.20 22.88 -18.82
CA VAL A 140 -9.20 23.96 -18.71
C VAL A 140 -8.72 24.42 -20.09
N GLY A 141 -8.50 23.49 -21.02
CA GLY A 141 -7.97 23.77 -22.37
C GLY A 141 -9.03 23.95 -23.45
N GLY A 142 -10.31 23.65 -23.15
CA GLY A 142 -11.40 23.64 -24.11
C GLY A 142 -11.57 22.28 -24.81
N PHE A 143 -12.82 21.93 -25.16
CA PHE A 143 -13.18 20.64 -25.78
C PHE A 143 -12.68 20.46 -27.23
N THR A 144 -11.98 21.45 -27.80
CA THR A 144 -11.66 21.51 -29.22
C THR A 144 -10.54 20.56 -29.66
N GLY A 145 -9.93 19.80 -28.75
CA GLY A 145 -8.83 18.86 -29.03
C GLY A 145 -8.99 17.45 -28.46
N VAL A 146 -10.12 17.11 -27.84
CA VAL A 146 -10.30 15.78 -27.22
C VAL A 146 -11.00 14.83 -28.19
N SER A 147 -10.25 13.88 -28.73
CA SER A 147 -10.76 12.88 -29.67
C SER A 147 -11.09 11.58 -28.93
N ALA A 148 -12.02 10.77 -29.48
CA ALA A 148 -12.32 9.45 -28.93
C ALA A 148 -11.09 8.52 -28.87
N LEU A 149 -10.12 8.73 -29.77
CA LEU A 149 -8.83 8.04 -29.78
C LEU A 149 -7.96 8.36 -28.57
N ASP A 150 -8.06 9.57 -28.03
CA ASP A 150 -7.26 9.99 -26.87
C ASP A 150 -7.70 9.29 -25.58
N LEU A 151 -8.96 8.82 -25.53
CA LEU A 151 -9.48 8.03 -24.42
C LEU A 151 -9.09 6.55 -24.49
N VAL A 152 -8.57 6.04 -25.61
CA VAL A 152 -8.23 4.61 -25.74
C VAL A 152 -7.14 4.22 -24.75
N GLY A 153 -6.09 5.03 -24.62
CA GLY A 153 -5.02 4.83 -23.64
C GLY A 153 -5.53 4.78 -22.18
N PRO A 154 -6.23 5.83 -21.70
CA PRO A 154 -6.90 5.85 -20.40
C PRO A 154 -7.78 4.63 -20.13
N THR A 155 -8.56 4.21 -21.13
CA THR A 155 -9.51 3.11 -20.98
C THR A 155 -8.80 1.76 -20.88
N LEU A 156 -7.76 1.53 -21.70
CA LEU A 156 -6.94 0.31 -21.61
C LEU A 156 -6.21 0.25 -20.27
N TYR A 157 -5.64 1.37 -19.82
CA TYR A 157 -5.00 1.47 -18.51
C TYR A 157 -5.96 1.12 -17.37
N ALA A 158 -7.16 1.69 -17.38
CA ALA A 158 -8.20 1.38 -16.39
C ALA A 158 -8.54 -0.12 -16.38
N GLY A 159 -8.66 -0.73 -17.57
CA GLY A 159 -8.90 -2.17 -17.70
C GLY A 159 -7.80 -3.03 -17.08
N VAL A 160 -6.53 -2.70 -17.34
CA VAL A 160 -5.37 -3.42 -16.80
C VAL A 160 -5.31 -3.27 -15.28
N VAL A 161 -5.49 -2.06 -14.76
CA VAL A 161 -5.46 -1.80 -13.31
C VAL A 161 -6.58 -2.54 -12.60
N LEU A 162 -7.81 -2.48 -13.11
CA LEU A 162 -8.95 -3.19 -12.52
C LEU A 162 -8.78 -4.71 -12.57
N PHE A 163 -8.19 -5.24 -13.64
CA PHE A 163 -7.85 -6.65 -13.74
C PHE A 163 -6.82 -7.06 -12.67
N ALA A 164 -5.77 -6.26 -12.49
CA ALA A 164 -4.76 -6.50 -11.47
C ALA A 164 -5.33 -6.44 -10.05
N VAL A 165 -6.16 -5.43 -9.75
CA VAL A 165 -6.84 -5.28 -8.45
C VAL A 165 -7.71 -6.51 -8.15
N ARG A 166 -8.52 -6.96 -9.12
CA ARG A 166 -9.37 -8.15 -8.97
C ARG A 166 -8.59 -9.44 -8.71
N ARG A 167 -7.31 -9.50 -9.11
CA ARG A 167 -6.47 -10.66 -8.85
C ARG A 167 -5.90 -10.66 -7.43
N LEU A 168 -5.71 -9.48 -6.85
CA LEU A 168 -5.06 -9.26 -5.54
C LEU A 168 -6.06 -9.24 -4.37
N THR A 169 -7.33 -8.95 -4.64
CA THR A 169 -8.43 -8.91 -3.65
C THR A 169 -9.28 -10.16 -3.72
#